data_AF-A0A4U1FP78-F1
#
_entry.id   AF-A0A4U1FP78-F1
#
_cell.length_a   1.000
_cell.length_b   1.000
_cell.length_c   1.000
_cell.angle_alpha   90.00
_cell.angle_beta   90.00
_cell.angle_gamma   90.00
#
_symmetry.space_group_name_H-M   'P 1'
#
loop_
_entity.id
_entity.type
_entity.pdbx_description
1 polymer ?
#
loop_
_entity_poly.entity_id
_entity_poly.type
_entity_poly.pdbx_seq_one_letter_code
_entity_poly.pdbx_strand_id
1 'polypeptide(L)'
;EEDEVFRGNYLLWAGVQEILLQVKNFSIWLHHNSDRMYQDLTITGTATQCYHDTGAQHSTWAHSIQIMMVKQITASRCHLPIVKQFHNSKIKFLLLH
;
A
#
# COMPACT_ATOMS: atom_id res chain seq x y z
N GLU A 1 3.53 17.03 13.64
CA GLU A 1 2.79 18.21 13.16
C GLU A 1 1.97 17.92 11.89
N GLU A 2 1.66 16.64 11.60
CA GLU A 2 0.60 16.25 10.67
C GLU A 2 -0.11 15.04 11.28
N ASP A 3 -0.71 15.27 12.45
CA ASP A 3 -1.77 14.43 12.97
C ASP A 3 -3.07 15.20 12.75
N GLU A 4 -3.47 15.40 11.49
CA GLU A 4 -4.87 15.74 11.20
C GLU A 4 -5.70 14.48 11.42
N VAL A 5 -5.95 14.26 12.70
CA VAL A 5 -7.03 13.48 13.27
C VAL A 5 -8.29 13.73 12.44
N PHE A 6 -8.88 12.64 11.96
CA PHE A 6 -10.23 12.53 11.39
C PHE A 6 -11.30 13.09 12.36
N ARG A 7 -11.28 14.41 12.57
CA ARG A 7 -12.25 15.15 13.35
C ARG A 7 -13.33 15.57 12.37
N GLY A 8 -14.50 14.95 12.53
CA GLY A 8 -15.60 14.99 11.58
C GLY A 8 -15.95 16.39 11.08
N ASN A 9 -15.92 16.54 9.76
CA ASN A 9 -16.77 17.46 9.03
C ASN A 9 -17.20 16.76 7.73
N TYR A 10 -18.48 16.36 7.67
CA TYR A 10 -19.08 15.58 6.58
C TYR A 10 -19.28 16.38 5.27
N LEU A 11 -18.68 17.57 5.14
CA LEU A 11 -19.05 18.56 4.11
C LEU A 11 -18.09 18.65 2.92
N LEU A 12 -17.00 17.87 2.88
CA LEU A 12 -16.12 17.83 1.72
C LEU A 12 -15.67 16.40 1.41
N TRP A 13 -16.57 15.61 0.83
CA TRP A 13 -16.20 14.35 0.17
C TRP A 13 -15.71 14.66 -1.25
N ALA A 14 -14.51 15.20 -1.37
CA ALA A 14 -13.84 15.30 -2.66
C ALA A 14 -13.11 13.98 -2.94
N GLY A 15 -13.57 13.23 -3.92
CA GLY A 15 -12.86 12.05 -4.42
C GLY A 15 -11.51 12.47 -5.00
N VAL A 16 -10.41 11.98 -4.43
CA VAL A 16 -9.07 12.19 -5.00
C VAL A 16 -8.92 11.22 -6.17
N GLN A 17 -9.01 11.73 -7.39
CA GLN A 17 -8.73 10.96 -8.60
C GLN A 17 -7.28 11.21 -9.04
N GLU A 18 -6.38 10.30 -8.67
CA GLU A 18 -4.98 10.36 -9.11
C GLU A 18 -4.86 9.88 -10.57
N ILE A 19 -4.01 10.55 -11.36
CA ILE A 19 -3.69 10.16 -12.73
C ILE A 19 -2.68 9.00 -12.70
N LEU A 20 -3.10 7.83 -13.22
CA LEU A 20 -2.44 6.53 -13.12
C LEU A 20 -1.40 6.28 -14.22
N LEU A 21 -0.27 6.99 -14.20
CA LEU A 21 0.72 6.88 -15.28
C LEU A 21 1.97 6.07 -14.93
N GLN A 22 2.24 5.81 -13.65
CA GLN A 22 3.48 5.15 -13.22
C GLN A 22 3.23 4.24 -12.02
N VAL A 23 3.87 3.07 -12.06
CA VAL A 23 3.92 2.14 -10.94
C VAL A 23 4.89 2.67 -9.88
N LYS A 24 4.43 2.71 -8.63
CA LYS A 24 5.17 3.24 -7.49
C LYS A 24 5.33 2.15 -6.42
N ASN A 25 6.30 2.32 -5.55
CA ASN A 25 6.46 1.49 -4.36
C ASN A 25 5.92 2.24 -3.14
N PHE A 26 5.16 1.55 -2.29
CA PHE A 26 4.58 2.10 -1.07
C PHE A 26 5.00 1.26 0.14
N SER A 27 5.27 1.93 1.25
CA SER A 27 5.41 1.34 2.58
C SER A 27 4.14 1.62 3.37
N ILE A 28 3.60 0.59 4.00
CA ILE A 28 2.46 0.67 4.93
C ILE A 28 2.94 0.22 6.30
N TRP A 29 2.71 1.08 7.29
CA TRP A 29 2.97 0.80 8.69
C TRP A 29 1.67 0.42 9.40
N LEU A 30 1.63 -0.78 9.99
CA LEU A 30 0.50 -1.27 10.77
C LEU A 30 0.79 -1.17 12.27
N HIS A 31 -0.23 -0.88 13.07
CA HIS A 31 -0.11 -0.74 14.53
C HIS A 31 0.50 -1.97 15.23
N HIS A 32 0.23 -3.18 14.71
CA HIS A 32 0.81 -4.42 15.22
C HIS A 32 2.24 -4.70 14.71
N ASN A 33 3.04 -3.62 14.54
CA ASN A 33 4.46 -3.60 14.20
C ASN A 33 4.85 -4.43 12.96
N SER A 34 3.93 -4.49 12.00
CA SER A 34 4.14 -5.18 10.72
C SER A 34 4.27 -4.14 9.62
N ASP A 35 5.49 -4.01 9.10
CA ASP A 35 5.78 -3.14 7.97
C ASP A 35 5.62 -3.95 6.69
N ARG A 36 4.73 -3.49 5.82
CA ARG A 36 4.47 -4.14 4.53
C ARG A 36 4.83 -3.19 3.40
N MET A 37 5.37 -3.75 2.33
CA MET A 37 5.71 -3.01 1.13
C MET A 37 4.92 -3.56 -0.04
N TYR A 38 4.41 -2.64 -0.83
CA TYR A 38 3.49 -2.90 -1.92
C TYR A 38 3.94 -2.12 -3.15
N GLN A 39 3.51 -2.58 -4.31
CA GLN A 39 3.77 -1.93 -5.58
C GLN A 39 2.45 -1.73 -6.30
N ASP A 40 2.06 -0.47 -6.48
CA ASP A 40 0.76 -0.11 -7.04
C ASP A 40 0.80 1.29 -7.70
N LEU A 41 -0.28 1.66 -8.37
CA LEU A 41 -0.48 2.96 -9.01
C LEU A 41 -0.96 4.03 -8.00
N THR A 42 -1.70 3.63 -6.96
CA THR A 42 -2.36 4.55 -6.01
C THR A 42 -2.17 4.16 -4.55
N ILE A 43 -2.31 5.14 -3.66
CA ILE A 43 -2.35 4.91 -2.22
C ILE A 43 -3.58 4.07 -1.82
N THR A 44 -4.73 4.33 -2.45
CA THR A 44 -5.99 3.61 -2.18
C THR A 44 -5.90 2.14 -2.55
N GLY A 45 -5.38 1.81 -3.73
CA GLY A 45 -5.21 0.41 -4.15
C GLY A 45 -4.18 -0.31 -3.28
N THR A 46 -3.12 0.38 -2.85
CA THR A 46 -2.17 -0.13 -1.86
C THR A 46 -2.86 -0.47 -0.53
N ALA A 47 -3.72 0.42 -0.03
CA ALA A 47 -4.47 0.17 1.20
C ALA A 47 -5.44 -1.02 1.04
N THR A 48 -6.16 -1.10 -0.09
CA THR A 48 -7.03 -2.23 -0.41
C THR A 48 -6.26 -3.55 -0.43
N GLN A 49 -5.09 -3.58 -1.08
CA GLN A 49 -4.23 -4.76 -1.11
C GLN A 49 -3.77 -5.17 0.30
N CYS A 50 -3.43 -4.19 1.14
CA CYS A 50 -3.09 -4.45 2.54
C CYS A 50 -4.22 -5.13 3.33
N TYR A 51 -5.45 -4.67 3.15
CA TYR A 51 -6.62 -5.31 3.79
C TYR A 51 -6.82 -6.74 3.30
N HIS A 52 -6.69 -6.99 1.99
CA HIS A 52 -6.84 -8.33 1.42
C HIS A 52 -5.77 -9.29 1.93
N ASP A 53 -4.49 -8.91 1.88
CA ASP A 53 -3.39 -9.79 2.29
C ASP A 53 -3.43 -10.12 3.77
N THR A 54 -3.77 -9.13 4.61
CA THR A 54 -3.85 -9.34 6.06
C THR A 54 -5.04 -10.22 6.42
N GLY A 55 -6.16 -10.05 5.73
CA GLY A 55 -7.31 -10.95 5.86
C GLY A 55 -7.01 -12.36 5.39
N ALA A 56 -6.28 -12.53 4.28
CA ALA A 56 -5.94 -13.85 3.74
C ALA A 56 -4.88 -14.60 4.57
N GLN A 57 -3.84 -13.89 5.03
CA GLN A 57 -2.71 -14.50 5.73
C GLN A 57 -3.00 -14.79 7.20
N HIS A 58 -3.75 -13.90 7.86
CA HIS A 58 -3.95 -13.93 9.31
C HIS A 58 -5.42 -14.05 9.71
N SER A 59 -6.34 -14.19 8.74
CA SER A 59 -7.78 -14.26 9.00
C SER A 59 -8.29 -13.10 9.87
N THR A 60 -7.68 -11.92 9.68
CA THR A 60 -7.98 -10.72 10.46
C THR A 60 -9.08 -9.92 9.77
N TRP A 61 -10.01 -9.39 10.55
CA TRP A 61 -11.10 -8.58 10.04
C TRP A 61 -10.64 -7.14 9.78
N ALA A 62 -11.31 -6.46 8.84
CA ALA A 62 -10.96 -5.09 8.46
C ALA A 62 -10.94 -4.11 9.64
N HIS A 63 -11.85 -4.26 10.60
CA HIS A 63 -11.92 -3.40 11.78
C HIS A 63 -10.76 -3.62 12.77
N SER A 64 -10.05 -4.75 12.68
CA SER A 64 -8.87 -5.05 13.51
C SER A 64 -7.57 -4.57 12.86
N ILE A 65 -7.60 -4.15 11.60
CA ILE A 65 -6.43 -3.68 10.85
C ILE A 65 -6.37 -2.16 10.95
N GLN A 66 -5.37 -1.68 11.69
CA GLN A 66 -5.11 -0.26 11.83
C GLN A 66 -3.87 0.16 11.03
N ILE A 67 -4.11 0.92 9.96
CA ILE A 67 -3.07 1.56 9.14
C ILE A 67 -2.66 2.84 9.85
N MET A 68 -1.38 2.97 10.19
CA MET A 68 -0.84 4.18 10.83
C MET A 68 -0.40 5.20 9.80
N MET A 69 0.31 4.75 8.77
CA MET A 69 0.84 5.64 7.74
C MET A 69 1.07 4.86 6.45
N VAL A 70 0.85 5.54 5.32
CA VAL A 70 1.19 5.05 3.97
C VAL A 70 2.14 6.05 3.33
N LYS A 71 3.27 5.57 2.80
CA LYS A 71 4.28 6.44 2.20
C LYS A 71 4.84 5.85 0.93
N GLN A 72 4.94 6.67 -0.11
CA GLN A 72 5.70 6.32 -1.31
C GLN A 72 7.20 6.25 -1.00
N ILE A 73 7.86 5.17 -1.42
CA ILE A 73 9.28 4.93 -1.17
C ILE A 73 10.05 4.75 -2.48
N THR A 74 11.35 5.03 -2.44
CA THR A 74 12.26 4.77 -3.57
C THR A 74 12.58 3.28 -3.65
N ALA A 75 12.89 2.79 -4.86
CA ALA A 75 13.26 1.39 -5.10
C ALA A 75 14.45 0.91 -4.24
N SER A 76 15.36 1.81 -3.85
CA SER A 76 16.49 1.51 -2.97
C SER A 76 16.10 1.19 -1.53
N ARG A 77 14.95 1.71 -1.06
CA ARG A 77 14.47 1.53 0.32
C ARG A 77 13.58 0.30 0.48
N CYS A 78 13.09 -0.27 -0.63
CA CYS A 78 12.35 -1.52 -0.57
C CYS A 78 13.27 -2.62 -0.05
N HIS A 79 12.86 -3.37 0.97
CA HIS A 79 13.63 -4.50 1.51
C HIS A 79 12.96 -5.86 1.29
N LEU A 80 11.63 -5.90 1.08
CA LEU A 80 10.89 -7.13 0.84
C LEU A 80 11.25 -7.76 -0.52
N PRO A 81 11.66 -9.05 -0.57
CA PRO A 81 12.02 -9.74 -1.82
C PRO A 81 10.92 -9.74 -2.88
N ILE A 82 9.65 -9.86 -2.44
CA ILE A 82 8.48 -9.92 -3.31
C ILE A 82 8.26 -8.63 -4.11
N VAL A 83 8.70 -7.48 -3.58
CA VAL A 83 8.67 -6.19 -4.28
C VAL A 83 9.96 -5.99 -5.07
N LYS A 84 11.12 -6.34 -4.49
CA LYS A 84 12.43 -6.17 -5.14
C LYS A 84 12.55 -6.89 -6.49
N GLN A 85 11.91 -8.05 -6.64
CA GLN A 85 11.97 -8.82 -7.90
C GLN A 85 11.49 -8.00 -9.11
N PHE A 86 10.54 -7.08 -8.92
CA PHE A 86 9.95 -6.28 -9.98
C PHE A 86 10.72 -5.00 -10.32
N HIS A 87 11.83 -4.72 -9.64
CA HIS A 87 12.65 -3.52 -9.92
C HIS A 87 13.51 -3.66 -11.18
N ASN A 88 13.70 -4.88 -11.69
CA ASN A 88 14.51 -5.11 -12.88
C ASN A 88 13.75 -4.68 -14.15
N SER A 89 14.21 -3.62 -14.82
CA SER A 89 13.59 -3.14 -16.07
C SER A 89 13.67 -4.13 -17.24
N LYS A 90 14.54 -5.14 -17.15
CA LYS A 90 14.68 -6.22 -18.15
C LYS A 90 13.95 -7.50 -17.73
N ILE A 91 13.11 -7.45 -16.69
CA ILE A 91 12.36 -8.63 -16.25
C ILE A 91 11.50 -9.16 -17.39
N LYS A 92 11.54 -10.48 -17.57
CA LYS A 92 10.71 -11.22 -18.51
C LYS A 92 10.25 -12.47 -17.80
N PHE A 93 8.95 -12.74 -17.86
CA PHE A 93 8.37 -13.96 -17.34
C PHE A 93 7.43 -14.53 -18.40
N LEU A 94 7.36 -15.86 -18.44
CA LEU A 94 6.39 -16.56 -19.27
C LEU A 94 5.05 -16.57 -18.53
N LEU A 95 3.96 -16.35 -19.26
CA LEU A 95 2.61 -16.56 -18.73
C LEU A 95 2.24 -18.02 -18.95
N LEU A 96 2.40 -18.84 -17.91
CA LEU A 96 1.94 -20.22 -17.90
C LEU A 96 0.55 -20.29 -17.24
N HIS A 97 -0.31 -21.17 -17.76
CA HIS A 97 -1.68 -21.38 -17.31
C HIS A 97 -1.74 -22.21 -16.03
#